data_AF-A0A814SQG4-F1
#
_entry.id   AF-A0A814SQG4-F1
#
_cell.length_a   1.000
_cell.length_b   1.000
_cell.length_c   1.000
_cell.angle_alpha   90.00
_cell.angle_beta   90.00
_cell.angle_gamma   90.00
#
_symmetry.space_group_name_H-M   'P 1'
#
loop_
_entity.id
_entity.type
_entity.pdbx_description
1 polymer ?
#
loop_
_entity_poly.entity_id
_entity_poly.type
_entity_poly.pdbx_seq_one_letter_code
_entity_poly.pdbx_strand_id
1 'polypeptide(L)'
;MSNINENEELDFIYEIRVQFDSQGSQSVTRMVEIKNVGTIVFYYEWQQKPYTKLFDIVYSKIQCFYFDNHISSILPNDTLKLSFVFKSSEPEIFTERWQLLTRSVLCGDRPIIFTLHDVTTEEDVHRQTRINIEVYFYYYEKEINKKMFLHKEAKSLVRKIVSNILDNV
;
A
#
# COMPACT_ATOMS: atom_id res chain seq x y z
N MET A 1 -0.56 -6.09 -34.11
CA MET A 1 0.27 -7.29 -33.89
C MET A 1 1.27 -6.97 -32.80
N SER A 2 0.87 -7.15 -31.55
CA SER A 2 1.69 -6.94 -30.36
C SER A 2 1.95 -8.30 -29.73
N ASN A 3 3.14 -8.86 -29.98
CA ASN A 3 3.66 -9.96 -29.17
C ASN A 3 3.99 -9.38 -27.79
N ILE A 4 3.03 -9.41 -26.88
CA ILE A 4 3.31 -9.26 -25.47
C ILE A 4 3.86 -10.62 -25.04
N ASN A 5 5.18 -10.72 -24.92
CA ASN A 5 5.82 -11.88 -24.31
C ASN A 5 5.38 -11.91 -22.83
N GLU A 6 4.35 -12.69 -22.54
CA GLU A 6 3.82 -12.94 -21.18
C GLU A 6 4.76 -13.78 -20.31
N ASN A 7 6.04 -13.95 -20.68
CA ASN A 7 7.02 -14.72 -19.92
C ASN A 7 8.42 -14.11 -20.04
N GLU A 8 8.61 -12.83 -19.67
CA GLU A 8 9.93 -12.43 -19.19
C GLU A 8 10.08 -13.05 -17.80
N GLU A 9 10.69 -14.24 -17.77
CA GLU A 9 11.24 -14.85 -16.56
C GLU A 9 11.94 -13.74 -15.76
N LEU A 10 11.53 -13.54 -14.52
CA LEU A 10 12.08 -12.52 -13.63
C LEU A 10 13.53 -12.89 -13.29
N ASP A 11 14.46 -12.55 -14.17
CA ASP A 11 15.89 -12.87 -14.02
C ASP A 11 16.56 -11.83 -13.11
N PHE A 12 16.18 -11.84 -11.83
CA PHE A 12 16.81 -11.06 -10.78
C PHE A 12 17.27 -11.96 -9.64
N ILE A 13 18.32 -11.54 -8.92
CA ILE A 13 18.85 -12.34 -7.80
C ILE A 13 17.98 -12.17 -6.55
N TYR A 14 17.57 -10.92 -6.27
CA TYR A 14 16.76 -10.57 -5.10
C TYR A 14 15.77 -9.45 -5.44
N GLU A 15 14.60 -9.46 -4.80
CA GLU A 15 13.68 -8.31 -4.74
C GLU A 15 13.60 -7.80 -3.30
N ILE A 16 13.85 -6.51 -3.13
CA ILE A 16 13.80 -5.79 -1.86
C ILE A 16 12.65 -4.78 -1.95
N ARG A 17 11.64 -4.95 -1.08
CA ARG A 17 10.54 -3.99 -0.96
C ARG A 17 10.82 -3.03 0.19
N VAL A 18 10.82 -1.74 -0.10
CA VAL A 18 10.98 -0.67 0.88
C VAL A 18 9.65 0.03 1.06
N GLN A 19 9.04 -0.16 2.23
CA GLN A 19 7.76 0.44 2.60
C GLN A 19 7.99 1.78 3.31
N PHE A 20 7.28 2.80 2.86
CA PHE A 20 7.18 4.11 3.46
C PHE A 20 5.74 4.32 3.90
N ASP A 21 5.57 5.11 4.96
CA ASP A 21 4.27 5.52 5.46
C ASP A 21 4.36 7.01 5.76
N SER A 22 3.85 7.81 4.85
CA SER A 22 3.91 9.27 4.94
C SER A 22 2.53 9.86 5.25
N GLN A 23 2.55 11.04 5.87
CA GLN A 23 1.33 11.80 6.17
C GLN A 23 1.45 13.22 5.60
N GLY A 24 0.54 13.58 4.72
CA GLY A 24 0.55 14.85 4.00
C GLY A 24 1.89 15.08 3.29
N SER A 25 2.43 16.30 3.40
CA SER A 25 3.67 16.71 2.73
C SER A 25 4.96 16.35 3.49
N GLN A 26 4.91 15.42 4.44
CA GLN A 26 6.08 15.01 5.23
C GLN A 26 7.05 14.19 4.37
N SER A 27 8.35 14.47 4.52
CA SER A 27 9.39 13.63 3.93
C SER A 27 9.73 12.47 4.86
N VAL A 28 9.76 11.25 4.34
CA VAL A 28 10.10 10.04 5.10
C VAL A 28 11.37 9.41 4.55
N THR A 29 12.31 9.06 5.42
CA THR A 29 13.58 8.42 5.04
C THR A 29 13.61 6.98 5.51
N ARG A 30 14.03 6.06 4.63
CA ARG A 30 14.27 4.65 4.94
C ARG A 30 15.70 4.29 4.57
N MET A 31 16.34 3.47 5.41
CA MET A 31 17.69 2.97 5.16
C MET A 31 17.67 1.48 4.84
N VAL A 32 18.49 1.08 3.88
CA VAL A 32 18.74 -0.32 3.52
C VAL A 32 20.24 -0.56 3.52
N GLU A 33 20.70 -1.66 4.11
CA GLU A 33 22.10 -2.04 4.12
C GLU A 33 22.32 -3.29 3.25
N ILE A 34 23.29 -3.23 2.32
CA ILE A 34 23.74 -4.36 1.51
C ILE A 34 25.18 -4.65 1.89
N LYS A 35 25.45 -5.87 2.38
CA LYS A 35 26.80 -6.30 2.72
C LYS A 35 27.38 -7.20 1.63
N ASN A 36 28.57 -6.86 1.15
CA ASN A 36 29.35 -7.75 0.30
C ASN A 36 30.03 -8.82 1.17
N VAL A 37 29.45 -10.01 1.22
CA VAL A 37 30.02 -11.18 1.92
C VAL A 37 30.99 -11.99 1.05
N GLY A 38 31.21 -11.57 -0.19
CA GLY A 38 32.12 -12.22 -1.13
C GLY A 38 33.56 -11.75 -0.98
N THR A 39 34.43 -12.31 -1.82
CA THR A 39 35.86 -12.01 -1.87
C THR A 39 36.24 -11.06 -3.01
N ILE A 40 35.27 -10.62 -3.82
CA ILE A 40 35.48 -9.76 -5.00
C ILE A 40 34.75 -8.43 -4.84
N VAL A 41 35.22 -7.40 -5.53
CA VAL A 41 34.56 -6.09 -5.61
C VAL A 41 33.30 -6.20 -6.48
N PHE A 42 32.18 -5.65 -6.02
CA PHE A 42 30.94 -5.55 -6.79
C PHE A 42 30.75 -4.13 -7.33
N TYR A 43 30.80 -3.95 -8.65
CA TYR A 43 30.42 -2.69 -9.28
C TYR A 43 28.91 -2.67 -9.52
N TYR A 44 28.29 -1.52 -9.31
CA TYR A 44 26.86 -1.38 -9.54
C TYR A 44 26.49 -0.06 -10.20
N GLU A 45 25.38 -0.09 -10.95
CA GLU A 45 24.71 1.07 -11.51
C GLU A 45 23.19 0.95 -11.29
N TRP A 46 22.50 2.09 -11.32
CA TRP A 46 21.05 2.14 -11.11
C TRP A 46 20.30 2.35 -12.42
N GLN A 47 19.22 1.60 -12.61
CA GLN A 47 18.31 1.77 -13.72
C GLN A 47 16.86 1.79 -13.23
N GLN A 48 16.11 2.85 -13.54
CA GLN A 48 14.68 2.87 -13.28
C GLN A 48 13.98 1.91 -14.26
N LYS A 49 13.17 0.98 -13.74
CA LYS A 49 12.33 0.13 -14.58
C LYS A 49 10.95 0.76 -14.70
N PRO A 50 10.39 0.85 -15.92
CA PRO A 50 9.01 1.25 -16.09
C PRO A 50 8.13 0.25 -15.35
N TYR A 51 7.39 0.72 -14.35
CA TYR A 51 6.43 -0.08 -13.63
C TYR A 51 5.11 -0.08 -14.44
N THR A 52 4.82 -1.19 -15.10
CA THR A 52 3.57 -1.36 -15.85
C THR A 52 2.40 -1.35 -14.88
N LYS A 53 1.54 -0.35 -14.99
CA LYS A 53 0.37 -0.20 -14.14
C LYS A 53 -0.64 -1.29 -14.50
N LEU A 54 -0.99 -2.15 -13.55
CA LEU A 54 -2.02 -3.20 -13.74
C LEU A 54 -3.43 -2.62 -13.93
N PHE A 55 -3.62 -1.35 -13.59
CA PHE A 55 -4.88 -0.62 -13.71
C PHE A 55 -4.62 0.74 -14.38
N ASP A 56 -5.59 1.24 -15.17
CA ASP A 56 -5.59 2.56 -15.81
C ASP A 56 -5.77 3.72 -14.81
N ILE A 57 -5.12 3.63 -13.65
CA ILE A 57 -5.11 4.68 -12.64
C ILE A 57 -4.05 5.71 -13.07
N VAL A 58 -4.49 6.95 -13.27
CA VAL A 58 -3.66 8.08 -13.68
C VAL A 58 -2.82 8.55 -12.48
N TYR A 59 -1.77 7.81 -12.15
CA TYR A 59 -0.78 8.30 -11.18
C TYR A 59 0.01 9.48 -11.74
N SER A 60 0.32 10.43 -10.84
CA SER A 60 1.25 11.54 -11.08
C SER A 60 2.54 11.06 -11.75
N LYS A 61 3.02 11.82 -12.76
CA LYS A 61 4.32 11.55 -13.43
C LYS A 61 5.52 12.09 -12.63
N ILE A 62 5.27 12.64 -11.44
CA ILE A 62 6.31 13.28 -10.63
C ILE A 62 7.05 12.17 -9.86
N GLN A 63 8.37 12.17 -9.96
CA GLN A 63 9.20 11.29 -9.14
C GLN A 63 9.08 11.71 -7.67
N CYS A 64 8.74 10.77 -6.80
CA CYS A 64 8.55 11.02 -5.37
C CYS A 64 9.59 10.30 -4.50
N PHE A 65 10.35 9.38 -5.07
CA PHE A 65 11.45 8.70 -4.39
C PHE A 65 12.81 9.24 -4.84
N TYR A 66 13.64 9.61 -3.87
CA TYR A 66 14.96 10.20 -4.07
C TYR A 66 16.01 9.42 -3.29
N PHE A 67 17.14 9.14 -3.92
CA PHE A 67 18.28 8.47 -3.29
C PHE A 67 19.53 8.73 -4.12
N ASP A 68 20.69 8.39 -3.58
CA ASP A 68 21.93 8.41 -4.34
C ASP A 68 21.94 7.27 -5.36
N ASN A 69 21.74 7.64 -6.64
CA ASN A 69 21.72 6.70 -7.76
C ASN A 69 23.03 6.71 -8.57
N HIS A 70 24.12 7.23 -8.00
CA HIS A 70 25.42 7.21 -8.66
C HIS A 70 25.99 5.79 -8.81
N ILE A 71 26.79 5.61 -9.86
CA ILE A 71 27.55 4.38 -10.11
C ILE A 71 28.65 4.28 -9.05
N SER A 72 28.79 3.12 -8.41
CA SER A 72 29.81 2.91 -7.38
C SER A 72 30.19 1.43 -7.25
N SER A 73 30.98 1.09 -6.24
CA SER A 73 31.45 -0.26 -5.96
C SER A 73 31.38 -0.62 -4.48
N ILE A 74 31.12 -1.88 -4.18
CA ILE A 74 31.11 -2.44 -2.82
C ILE A 74 32.33 -3.36 -2.66
N LEU A 75 33.26 -3.01 -1.79
CA LEU A 75 34.47 -3.80 -1.54
C LEU A 75 34.15 -5.11 -0.80
N PRO A 76 35.03 -6.14 -0.88
CA PRO A 76 34.89 -7.35 -0.08
C PRO A 76 34.76 -7.05 1.41
N ASN A 77 33.79 -7.65 2.08
CA ASN A 77 33.43 -7.44 3.48
C ASN A 77 32.92 -6.04 3.84
N ASP A 78 32.68 -5.17 2.85
CA ASP A 78 32.14 -3.83 3.05
C ASP A 78 30.61 -3.81 3.02
N THR A 79 30.02 -2.75 3.59
CA THR A 79 28.58 -2.56 3.67
C THR A 79 28.16 -1.27 2.99
N LEU A 80 27.39 -1.38 1.92
CA LEU A 80 26.71 -0.26 1.27
C LEU A 80 25.47 0.13 2.08
N LYS A 81 25.40 1.41 2.47
CA LYS A 81 24.25 1.99 3.15
C LYS A 81 23.47 2.89 2.18
N LEU A 82 22.26 2.48 1.84
CA LEU A 82 21.36 3.21 0.97
C LEU A 82 20.35 3.98 1.81
N SER A 83 20.19 5.27 1.54
CA SER A 83 19.17 6.13 2.13
C SER A 83 18.18 6.54 1.06
N PHE A 84 16.96 6.05 1.18
CA PHE A 84 15.86 6.41 0.31
C PHE A 84 14.97 7.43 1.01
N VAL A 85 14.65 8.51 0.31
CA VAL A 85 13.78 9.58 0.79
C VAL A 85 12.53 9.61 -0.07
N PHE A 86 11.38 9.54 0.57
CA PHE A 86 10.09 9.77 -0.06
C PHE A 86 9.59 11.18 0.25
N LYS A 87 9.06 11.87 -0.77
CA LYS A 87 8.37 13.15 -0.62
C LYS A 87 7.29 13.30 -1.69
N SER A 88 6.06 13.54 -1.26
CA SER A 88 4.92 13.89 -2.12
C SER A 88 4.22 15.14 -1.59
N SER A 89 3.52 15.85 -2.48
CA SER A 89 2.57 16.92 -2.12
C SER A 89 1.12 16.44 -2.09
N GLU A 90 0.84 15.25 -2.63
CA GLU A 90 -0.50 14.71 -2.80
C GLU A 90 -0.67 13.39 -2.03
N PRO A 91 -1.82 13.19 -1.36
CA PRO A 91 -2.15 11.91 -0.74
C PRO A 91 -2.50 10.89 -1.82
N GLU A 92 -1.54 10.05 -2.18
CA GLU A 92 -1.68 9.00 -3.19
C GLU A 92 -0.87 7.75 -2.78
N ILE A 93 -1.06 6.67 -3.54
CA ILE A 93 -0.20 5.48 -3.48
C ILE A 93 0.90 5.65 -4.51
N PHE A 94 2.15 5.61 -4.07
CA PHE A 94 3.31 5.75 -4.94
C PHE A 94 4.08 4.44 -5.02
N THR A 95 4.47 4.06 -6.24
CA THR A 95 5.30 2.87 -6.47
C THR A 95 6.30 3.13 -7.57
N GLU A 96 7.58 2.95 -7.25
CA GLU A 96 8.67 2.98 -8.22
C GLU A 96 9.49 1.70 -8.13
N ARG A 97 9.92 1.19 -9.28
CA ARG A 97 10.79 0.02 -9.36
C ARG A 97 12.14 0.42 -9.95
N TRP A 98 13.20 0.10 -9.21
CA TRP A 98 14.58 0.38 -9.55
C TRP A 98 15.37 -0.91 -9.61
N GLN A 99 16.35 -0.97 -10.52
CA GLN A 99 17.29 -2.08 -10.62
C GLN A 99 18.67 -1.59 -10.20
N LEU A 100 19.26 -2.34 -9.28
CA LEU A 100 20.68 -2.28 -8.96
C LEU A 100 21.38 -3.33 -9.82
N LEU A 101 21.89 -2.90 -10.96
CA LEU A 101 22.60 -3.75 -11.91
C LEU A 101 23.99 -4.01 -11.36
N THR A 102 24.25 -5.24 -10.93
CA THR A 102 25.58 -5.63 -10.44
C THR A 102 26.41 -6.17 -11.60
N ARG A 103 27.53 -5.53 -11.91
CA ARG A 103 28.51 -6.04 -12.87
C ARG A 103 29.60 -6.77 -12.10
N SER A 104 29.62 -8.09 -12.23
CA SER A 104 30.64 -8.93 -11.62
C SER A 104 31.07 -10.00 -12.61
N VAL A 105 32.38 -10.13 -12.80
CA VAL A 105 33.01 -11.11 -13.70
C VAL A 105 32.60 -12.56 -13.37
N LEU A 106 32.11 -12.84 -12.16
CA LEU A 106 31.78 -14.18 -11.67
C LEU A 106 30.29 -14.46 -11.40
N CYS A 107 29.40 -13.45 -11.41
CA CYS A 107 28.05 -13.60 -10.84
C CYS A 107 26.89 -13.31 -11.82
N GLY A 108 27.16 -13.37 -13.13
CA GLY A 108 26.13 -13.52 -14.15
C GLY A 108 25.17 -12.33 -14.34
N ASP A 109 25.62 -11.09 -14.13
CA ASP A 109 24.93 -9.83 -14.50
C ASP A 109 23.44 -9.72 -14.17
N ARG A 110 22.96 -10.42 -13.13
CA ARG A 110 21.56 -10.34 -12.69
C ARG A 110 21.36 -9.19 -11.71
N PRO A 111 20.34 -8.32 -11.88
CA PRO A 111 20.09 -7.21 -10.98
C PRO A 111 19.49 -7.62 -9.63
N ILE A 112 19.61 -6.72 -8.66
CA ILE A 112 18.74 -6.68 -7.48
C ILE A 112 17.63 -5.67 -7.76
N ILE A 113 16.37 -6.05 -7.52
CA ILE A 113 15.21 -5.18 -7.69
C ILE A 113 14.89 -4.47 -6.39
N PHE A 114 14.69 -3.16 -6.46
CA PHE A 114 14.14 -2.35 -5.39
C PHE A 114 12.74 -1.90 -5.77
N THR A 115 11.74 -2.31 -4.99
CA THR A 115 10.37 -1.83 -5.11
C THR A 115 10.12 -0.85 -3.97
N LEU A 116 10.12 0.45 -4.29
CA LEU A 116 9.87 1.54 -3.36
C LEU A 116 8.37 1.81 -3.37
N HIS A 117 7.74 1.76 -2.20
CA HIS A 117 6.30 1.85 -2.07
C HIS A 117 5.90 2.74 -0.89
N ASP A 118 5.06 3.72 -1.13
CA ASP A 118 4.49 4.61 -0.09
C ASP A 118 2.97 4.65 -0.21
N VAL A 119 2.31 4.77 0.94
CA VAL A 119 0.90 5.14 1.03
C VAL A 119 0.83 6.46 1.79
N THR A 120 0.64 7.55 1.05
CA THR A 120 0.52 8.88 1.66
C THR A 120 -0.91 9.07 2.16
N THR A 121 -1.06 9.27 3.45
CA THR A 121 -2.36 9.56 4.07
C THR A 121 -2.50 11.05 4.35
N GLU A 122 -3.73 11.57 4.38
CA GLU A 122 -4.00 12.92 4.84
C GLU A 122 -4.58 12.89 6.25
N GLU A 123 -4.39 13.97 7.01
CA GLU A 123 -5.06 14.10 8.30
C GLU A 123 -6.57 14.20 8.10
N ASP A 124 -7.32 13.43 8.88
CA ASP A 124 -8.76 13.47 8.87
C ASP A 124 -9.29 14.70 9.62
N VAL A 125 -9.37 15.82 8.91
CA VAL A 125 -9.89 17.10 9.41
C VAL A 125 -11.35 17.02 9.89
N HIS A 126 -12.09 15.98 9.49
CA HIS A 126 -13.50 15.78 9.84
C HIS A 126 -13.70 14.68 10.89
N ARG A 127 -12.63 14.20 11.52
CA ARG A 127 -12.67 13.09 12.48
C ARG A 127 -13.73 13.28 13.56
N GLN A 128 -13.77 14.44 14.20
CA GLN A 128 -14.73 14.71 15.28
C GLN A 128 -16.18 14.72 14.76
N THR A 129 -16.41 15.34 13.61
CA THR A 129 -17.73 15.37 12.97
C THR A 129 -18.19 13.97 12.60
N ARG A 130 -17.31 13.15 12.00
CA ARG A 130 -17.62 11.75 11.68
C ARG A 130 -18.00 10.97 12.93
N ILE A 131 -17.22 11.07 14.00
CA ILE A 131 -17.51 10.40 15.28
C ILE A 131 -18.87 10.83 15.83
N ASN A 132 -19.16 12.13 15.84
CA ASN A 132 -20.44 12.64 16.34
C ASN A 132 -21.63 12.08 15.55
N ILE A 133 -21.49 11.99 14.23
CA ILE A 133 -22.49 11.44 13.32
C ILE A 133 -22.67 9.92 13.57
N GLU A 134 -21.58 9.17 13.68
CA GLU A 134 -21.60 7.72 13.98
C GLU A 134 -22.31 7.44 15.31
N VAL A 135 -22.01 8.22 16.35
CA VAL A 135 -22.67 8.11 17.65
C VAL A 135 -24.16 8.44 17.55
N TYR A 136 -24.52 9.50 16.83
CA TYR A 136 -25.92 9.88 16.63
C TYR A 136 -26.71 8.76 15.92
N PHE A 137 -26.17 8.22 14.82
CA PHE A 137 -26.82 7.13 14.08
C PHE A 137 -26.96 5.87 14.93
N TYR A 138 -25.95 5.51 15.71
CA TYR A 138 -26.02 4.38 16.62
C TYR A 138 -27.21 4.47 17.60
N TYR A 139 -27.41 5.63 18.24
CA TYR A 139 -28.54 5.83 19.14
C TYR A 139 -29.88 5.83 18.40
N TYR A 140 -29.94 6.43 17.22
CA TYR A 140 -31.15 6.49 16.42
C TYR A 140 -31.59 5.10 15.94
N GLU A 141 -30.67 4.28 15.45
CA GLU A 141 -30.94 2.89 15.06
C GLU A 141 -31.44 2.06 16.25
N LYS A 142 -30.85 2.23 17.43
CA LYS A 142 -31.29 1.54 18.65
C LYS A 142 -32.75 1.87 19.00
N GLU A 143 -33.13 3.14 18.92
CA GLU A 143 -34.51 3.58 19.17
C GLU A 143 -35.50 3.05 18.12
N ILE A 144 -35.13 3.08 16.84
CA ILE A 144 -35.95 2.50 15.76
C ILE A 144 -36.16 1.00 15.99
N ASN A 145 -35.09 0.25 16.26
CA ASN A 145 -35.15 -1.19 16.48
C ASN A 145 -36.06 -1.55 17.66
N LYS A 146 -36.00 -0.77 18.75
CA LYS A 146 -36.91 -0.91 19.89
C LYS A 146 -38.38 -0.67 19.51
N LYS A 147 -38.67 0.42 18.79
CA LYS A 147 -40.04 0.71 18.32
C LYS A 147 -40.56 -0.38 17.39
N MET A 148 -39.70 -0.89 16.51
CA MET A 148 -40.07 -1.94 15.56
C MET A 148 -40.35 -3.28 16.26
N PHE A 149 -39.56 -3.62 17.29
CA PHE A 149 -39.82 -4.76 18.16
C PHE A 149 -41.18 -4.66 18.85
N LEU A 150 -41.45 -3.53 19.50
CA LEU A 150 -42.73 -3.27 20.19
C LEU A 150 -43.92 -3.33 19.23
N HIS A 151 -43.79 -2.75 18.03
CA HIS A 151 -44.82 -2.81 17.01
C HIS A 151 -45.11 -4.26 16.58
N LYS A 152 -44.07 -5.09 16.39
CA LYS A 152 -44.21 -6.51 16.04
C LYS A 152 -44.91 -7.30 17.14
N GLU A 153 -44.57 -7.05 18.40
CA GLU A 153 -45.19 -7.67 19.56
C GLU A 153 -46.67 -7.30 19.68
N ALA A 154 -47.00 -6.00 19.60
CA ALA A 154 -48.38 -5.53 19.61
C ALA A 154 -49.21 -6.15 18.47
N LYS A 155 -48.66 -6.21 17.25
CA LYS A 155 -49.32 -6.84 16.09
C LYS A 155 -49.56 -8.34 16.31
N SER A 156 -48.65 -9.03 16.98
CA SER A 156 -48.79 -10.45 17.35
C SER A 156 -49.91 -10.66 18.37
N LEU A 157 -49.96 -9.82 19.41
CA LEU A 157 -51.01 -9.84 20.43
C LEU A 157 -52.39 -9.59 19.83
N VAL A 158 -52.53 -8.57 18.97
CA VAL A 158 -53.80 -8.27 18.28
C VAL A 158 -54.24 -9.47 17.44
N ARG A 159 -53.34 -10.10 16.68
CA ARG A 159 -53.66 -11.31 15.90
C ARG A 159 -54.15 -12.45 16.79
N LYS A 160 -53.51 -12.70 17.93
CA LYS A 160 -53.95 -13.73 18.90
C LYS A 160 -55.33 -13.44 19.48
N ILE A 161 -55.62 -12.18 19.81
CA ILE A 161 -56.93 -11.80 20.33
C ILE A 161 -58.00 -12.02 19.26
N VAL A 162 -57.74 -11.58 18.03
CA VAL A 162 -58.68 -11.75 16.91
C VAL A 162 -58.93 -13.23 16.61
N SER A 163 -57.90 -14.08 16.58
CA SER A 163 -58.09 -15.53 16.39
C SER A 163 -58.92 -16.14 17.51
N ASN A 164 -58.62 -15.81 18.76
CA ASN A 164 -59.37 -16.33 19.90
C ASN A 164 -60.85 -15.91 19.89
N ILE A 165 -61.19 -14.73 19.38
CA ILE A 165 -62.59 -14.30 19.24
C ILE A 165 -63.28 -15.09 18.12
N LEU A 166 -62.61 -15.27 16.98
CA LEU A 166 -63.15 -16.01 15.83
C LEU A 166 -63.33 -17.51 16.13
N ASP A 167 -62.49 -18.09 16.97
CA ASP A 167 -62.57 -19.52 17.34
C ASP A 167 -63.63 -19.81 18.43
N ASN A 168 -64.18 -18.77 19.08
CA ASN A 168 -65.21 -18.89 20.14
C ASN A 168 -66.63 -18.48 19.68
N VAL A 169 -66.84 -18.28 18.38
CA VAL A 169 -68.14 -18.01 17.73
C VAL A 169 -68.49 -19.19 16.83
#